data_AF-A0AAJ1QRX4-F1
#
_entry.id   AF-A0AAJ1QRX4-F1
#
_cell.length_a   1.000
_cell.length_b   1.000
_cell.length_c   1.000
_cell.angle_alpha   90.00
_cell.angle_beta   90.00
_cell.angle_gamma   90.00
#
_symmetry.space_group_name_H-M   'P 1'
#
loop_
_entity.id
_entity.type
_entity.pdbx_description
1 polymer ?
#
loop_
_entity_poly.entity_id
_entity_poly.type
_entity_poly.pdbx_seq_one_letter_code
_entity_poly.pdbx_strand_id
1 'polypeptide(L)'
;MDGEIIHELERPLQDINQKADMQIDWTWRYQNMQYHTLLHVISGYLYEHYNALVTSSQIETEHARLELSFSPEIMEEIPFDQLELSIKKILAQPHNVYTKTISRAEAEQKVGVIKTVIHLLPASLNKHVAEPTSTTRMKLKTFP
;
A
#
# COMPACT_ATOMS: atom_id res chain seq x y z
N MET A 1 -14.86 16.34 1.00
CA MET A 1 -14.16 17.07 -0.07
C MET A 1 -14.27 16.20 -1.31
N ASP A 2 -14.92 16.71 -2.36
CA ASP A 2 -15.50 15.95 -3.47
C ASP A 2 -14.46 15.59 -4.57
N GLY A 3 -13.35 14.98 -4.17
CA GLY A 3 -12.30 14.54 -5.12
C GLY A 3 -11.43 15.67 -5.69
N GLU A 4 -11.53 16.88 -5.15
CA GLU A 4 -10.65 18.00 -5.50
C GLU A 4 -9.23 17.79 -4.95
N ILE A 5 -8.22 18.18 -5.72
CA ILE A 5 -6.81 18.14 -5.33
C ILE A 5 -6.38 19.56 -4.96
N ILE A 6 -5.94 19.74 -3.70
CA ILE A 6 -5.47 21.03 -3.18
C ILE A 6 -3.95 21.04 -3.19
N HIS A 7 -3.36 22.10 -3.75
CA HIS A 7 -1.93 22.37 -3.68
C HIS A 7 -1.72 23.56 -2.75
N GLU A 8 -1.08 23.33 -1.61
CA GLU A 8 -0.72 24.39 -0.67
C GLU A 8 0.54 25.11 -1.17
N LEU A 9 0.52 26.44 -1.14
CA LEU A 9 1.61 27.27 -1.61
C LEU A 9 2.14 28.10 -0.44
N GLU A 10 3.46 28.21 -0.33
CA GLU A 10 4.11 29.07 0.69
C GLU A 10 3.77 30.55 0.53
N ARG A 11 3.31 30.95 -0.67
CA ARG A 11 2.92 32.31 -1.02
C ARG A 11 1.72 32.31 -1.97
N PRO A 12 0.88 33.35 -1.94
CA PRO A 12 -0.25 33.45 -2.86
C PRO A 12 0.23 33.58 -4.32
N LEU A 13 -0.60 33.09 -5.23
CA LEU A 13 -0.42 33.36 -6.66
C LEU A 13 -0.68 34.84 -6.95
N GLN A 14 0.09 35.42 -7.87
CA GLN A 14 -0.11 36.80 -8.31
C GLN A 14 -1.25 36.90 -9.35
N ASP A 15 -1.40 35.87 -10.18
CA ASP A 15 -2.49 35.70 -11.13
C ASP A 15 -2.99 34.25 -11.09
N ILE A 16 -4.30 34.07 -10.89
CA ILE A 16 -4.93 32.76 -10.84
C ILE A 16 -4.94 32.02 -12.19
N ASN A 17 -4.73 32.74 -13.30
CA ASN A 17 -4.66 32.17 -14.64
C ASN A 17 -3.24 31.90 -15.12
N GLN A 18 -2.23 32.16 -14.28
CA GLN A 18 -0.84 31.93 -14.66
C GLN A 18 -0.58 30.43 -14.88
N LYS A 19 0.22 30.11 -15.90
CA LYS A 19 0.70 28.73 -16.08
C LYS A 19 1.68 28.38 -14.97
N ALA A 20 1.60 27.15 -14.49
CA ALA A 20 2.50 26.64 -13.47
C ALA A 20 3.17 25.34 -13.97
N ASP A 21 4.46 25.23 -13.70
CA ASP A 21 5.20 23.98 -13.82
C ASP A 21 5.29 23.35 -12.43
N MET A 22 4.81 22.12 -12.30
CA MET A 22 4.86 21.37 -11.04
C MET A 22 5.96 20.33 -11.11
N GLN A 23 6.84 20.35 -10.10
CA GLN A 23 7.86 19.34 -9.92
C GLN A 23 7.60 18.61 -8.60
N ILE A 24 7.62 17.29 -8.66
CA ILE A 24 7.52 16.43 -7.49
C ILE A 24 8.93 16.16 -6.98
N ASP A 25 9.13 16.21 -5.66
CA ASP A 25 10.33 15.64 -5.04
C ASP A 25 10.34 14.13 -5.29
N TRP A 26 11.19 13.71 -6.23
CA TRP A 26 11.25 12.31 -6.65
C TRP A 26 11.83 11.40 -5.58
N THR A 27 12.76 11.90 -4.76
CA THR A 27 13.38 11.13 -3.68
C THR A 27 12.31 10.76 -2.66
N TRP A 28 11.55 11.77 -2.19
CA TRP A 28 10.43 11.55 -1.29
C TRP A 28 9.36 10.64 -1.91
N ARG A 29 8.97 10.89 -3.17
CA ARG A 29 7.97 10.09 -3.88
C ARG A 29 8.38 8.62 -4.01
N TYR A 30 9.65 8.34 -4.29
CA TYR A 30 10.17 6.99 -4.48
C TYR A 30 10.30 6.25 -3.14
N GLN A 31 10.76 6.91 -2.08
CA GLN A 31 10.78 6.34 -0.73
C GLN A 31 9.37 5.94 -0.27
N ASN A 32 8.37 6.80 -0.52
CA ASN A 32 6.96 6.47 -0.25
C ASN A 32 6.49 5.23 -1.03
N MET A 33 6.92 5.04 -2.29
CA MET A 33 6.61 3.81 -3.05
C MET A 33 7.22 2.58 -2.41
N GLN A 34 8.47 2.68 -1.95
CA GLN A 34 9.17 1.57 -1.30
C GLN A 34 8.48 1.17 0.01
N TYR A 35 8.13 2.14 0.87
CA TYR A 35 7.37 1.86 2.08
C TYR A 35 5.99 1.26 1.78
N HIS A 36 5.23 1.86 0.85
CA HIS A 36 3.91 1.36 0.51
C HIS A 36 3.96 -0.08 -0.02
N THR A 37 4.92 -0.38 -0.90
CA THR A 37 5.10 -1.73 -1.44
C THR A 37 5.50 -2.70 -0.33
N LEU A 38 6.41 -2.30 0.57
CA LEU A 38 6.84 -3.13 1.69
C LEU A 38 5.67 -3.44 2.66
N LEU A 39 4.81 -2.46 2.95
CA LEU A 39 3.61 -2.66 3.76
C LEU A 39 2.65 -3.70 3.14
N HIS A 40 2.51 -3.72 1.81
CA HIS A 40 1.72 -4.76 1.12
C HIS A 40 2.36 -6.15 1.18
N VAL A 41 3.69 -6.24 1.08
CA VAL A 41 4.40 -7.51 1.22
C VAL A 41 4.25 -8.06 2.63
N ILE A 42 4.45 -7.21 3.66
CA ILE A 42 4.30 -7.61 5.07
C ILE A 42 2.86 -8.03 5.37
N SER A 43 1.87 -7.21 4.98
CA SER A 43 0.46 -7.54 5.21
C SER A 43 0.02 -8.79 4.47
N GLY A 44 0.48 -8.98 3.22
CA GLY A 44 0.24 -10.20 2.45
C GLY A 44 0.79 -11.45 3.13
N TYR A 45 2.06 -11.41 3.56
CA TYR A 45 2.70 -12.52 4.26
C TYR A 45 1.99 -12.88 5.56
N LEU A 46 1.65 -11.87 6.37
CA LEU A 46 1.00 -12.11 7.67
C LEU A 46 -0.46 -12.57 7.52
N TYR A 47 -1.15 -12.14 6.48
CA TYR A 47 -2.45 -12.68 6.12
C TYR A 47 -2.37 -14.15 5.68
N GLU A 48 -1.46 -14.47 4.75
CA GLU A 48 -1.35 -15.83 4.18
C GLU A 48 -0.92 -16.87 5.22
N HIS A 49 -0.08 -16.49 6.19
CA HIS A 49 0.42 -17.43 7.19
C HIS A 49 -0.33 -17.43 8.53
N TYR A 50 -0.92 -16.29 8.90
CA TYR A 50 -1.49 -16.10 10.24
C TYR A 50 -2.90 -15.52 10.21
N ASN A 51 -3.51 -15.36 9.03
CA ASN A 51 -4.84 -14.78 8.84
C ASN A 51 -4.98 -13.39 9.50
N ALA A 52 -3.88 -12.66 9.63
CA ALA A 52 -3.84 -11.33 10.21
C ALA A 52 -4.47 -10.30 9.25
N LEU A 53 -5.32 -9.42 9.77
CA LEU A 53 -6.01 -8.40 9.00
C LEU A 53 -5.44 -7.01 9.30
N VAL A 54 -5.27 -6.19 8.26
CA VAL A 54 -4.82 -4.80 8.43
C VAL A 54 -5.95 -3.94 8.98
N THR A 55 -5.69 -3.28 10.10
CA THR A 55 -6.60 -2.31 10.72
C THR A 55 -6.23 -0.87 10.37
N SER A 56 -4.92 -0.60 10.25
CA SER A 56 -4.39 0.73 9.89
C SER A 56 -3.00 0.60 9.27
N SER A 57 -2.63 1.59 8.46
CA SER A 57 -1.27 1.74 7.92
C SER A 57 -0.94 3.22 7.76
N GLN A 58 0.28 3.62 8.08
CA GLN A 58 0.73 5.00 7.99
C GLN A 58 2.18 5.06 7.49
N ILE A 59 2.46 5.94 6.54
CA ILE A 59 3.82 6.24 6.08
C ILE A 59 4.18 7.62 6.60
N GLU A 60 5.25 7.68 7.38
CA GLU A 60 5.85 8.89 7.92
C GLU A 60 7.15 9.21 7.16
N THR A 61 7.76 10.36 7.43
CA THR A 61 8.98 10.80 6.72
C THR A 61 10.13 9.79 6.82
N GLU A 62 10.33 9.19 7.99
CA GLU A 62 11.50 8.35 8.28
C GLU A 62 11.15 6.86 8.50
N HIS A 63 9.87 6.51 8.57
CA HIS A 63 9.42 5.16 8.84
C HIS A 63 8.00 4.92 8.36
N ALA A 64 7.55 3.67 8.41
CA ALA A 64 6.15 3.32 8.18
C ALA A 64 5.66 2.36 9.27
N ARG A 65 4.37 2.45 9.59
CA ARG A 65 3.70 1.63 10.59
C ARG A 65 2.57 0.83 9.94
N LEU A 66 2.47 -0.44 10.32
CA LEU A 66 1.37 -1.33 9.99
C LEU A 66 0.73 -1.82 11.28
N GLU A 67 -0.59 -1.70 11.39
CA GLU A 67 -1.36 -2.23 12.52
C GLU A 67 -2.22 -3.39 12.04
N LEU A 68 -2.19 -4.48 12.81
CA LEU A 68 -2.79 -5.76 12.46
C LEU A 68 -3.65 -6.28 13.59
N SER A 69 -4.71 -7.01 13.23
CA SER A 69 -5.55 -7.77 14.13
C SER A 69 -5.43 -9.26 13.80
N PHE A 70 -5.20 -10.07 14.82
CA PHE A 70 -5.14 -11.53 14.79
C PHE A 70 -5.64 -12.06 16.14
N SER A 71 -5.98 -13.36 16.21
CA SER A 71 -6.45 -13.94 17.46
C SER A 71 -5.28 -14.07 18.46
N PRO A 72 -5.54 -14.02 19.78
CA PRO A 72 -4.49 -14.16 20.79
C PRO A 72 -3.68 -15.44 20.65
N GLU A 73 -4.31 -16.54 20.23
CA GLU A 73 -3.67 -17.84 20.02
C GLU A 73 -2.61 -17.78 18.92
N ILE A 74 -2.92 -17.07 17.82
CA ILE A 74 -2.01 -16.90 16.69
C ILE A 74 -0.83 -15.98 17.03
N MET A 75 -1.01 -15.03 17.94
CA MET A 75 0.05 -14.09 18.32
C MET A 75 1.32 -14.80 18.80
N GLU A 76 1.15 -15.88 19.56
CA GLU A 76 2.26 -16.68 20.09
C GLU A 76 2.95 -17.53 19.02
N GLU A 77 2.28 -17.78 17.90
CA GLU A 77 2.81 -18.58 16.78
C GLU A 77 3.68 -17.75 15.82
N ILE A 78 3.57 -16.41 15.83
CA ILE A 78 4.30 -15.54 14.91
C ILE A 78 5.77 -15.41 15.35
N PRO A 79 6.75 -15.89 14.57
CA PRO A 79 8.17 -15.74 14.87
C PRO A 79 8.65 -14.35 14.45
N PHE A 80 8.37 -13.34 15.28
CA PHE A 80 8.71 -11.93 14.99
C PHE A 80 10.21 -11.71 14.76
N ASP A 81 11.06 -12.49 15.41
CA ASP A 81 12.53 -12.49 15.24
C ASP A 81 12.97 -12.95 13.84
N GLN A 82 12.18 -13.79 13.17
CA GLN A 82 12.47 -14.30 11.83
C GLN A 82 11.72 -13.55 10.72
N LEU A 83 10.76 -12.70 11.08
CA LEU A 83 9.88 -12.03 10.12
C LEU A 83 10.67 -11.25 9.07
N GLU A 84 11.68 -10.49 9.49
CA GLU A 84 12.54 -9.73 8.57
C GLU A 84 13.21 -10.64 7.52
N LEU A 85 13.74 -11.79 7.95
CA LEU A 85 14.38 -12.74 7.04
C LEU A 85 13.38 -13.35 6.06
N SER A 86 12.17 -13.69 6.51
CA SER A 86 11.11 -14.18 5.64
C SER A 86 10.70 -13.15 4.58
N ILE A 87 10.52 -11.89 4.99
CA ILE A 87 10.18 -10.81 4.05
C ILE A 87 11.32 -10.55 3.06
N LYS A 88 12.58 -10.54 3.51
CA LYS A 88 13.75 -10.41 2.62
C LYS A 88 13.82 -11.51 1.56
N LYS A 89 13.44 -12.76 1.91
CA LYS A 89 13.38 -13.88 0.93
C LYS A 89 12.35 -13.65 -0.16
N ILE A 90 11.21 -13.04 0.17
CA ILE A 90 10.18 -12.66 -0.82
C ILE A 90 10.74 -11.54 -1.72
N LEU A 91 11.29 -10.49 -1.13
CA LEU A 91 11.84 -9.35 -1.86
C LEU A 91 13.03 -9.71 -2.76
N ALA A 92 13.77 -10.77 -2.44
CA ALA A 92 14.87 -11.27 -3.27
C ALA A 92 14.39 -11.86 -4.60
N GLN A 93 13.11 -12.23 -4.70
CA GLN A 93 12.53 -12.76 -5.92
C GLN A 93 11.91 -11.64 -6.76
N PRO A 94 12.01 -11.70 -8.09
CA PRO A 94 11.43 -10.69 -8.96
C PRO A 94 9.91 -10.86 -9.06
N HIS A 95 9.18 -10.19 -8.18
CA HIS A 95 7.73 -10.02 -8.28
C HIS A 95 7.43 -8.72 -9.04
N ASN A 96 6.35 -8.69 -9.82
CA ASN A 96 5.75 -7.43 -10.25
C ASN A 96 4.43 -7.14 -9.58
N VAL A 97 4.16 -5.84 -9.62
CA VAL A 97 3.09 -5.15 -8.96
C VAL A 97 2.20 -4.61 -10.07
N TYR A 98 0.90 -4.89 -9.95
CA TYR A 98 -0.12 -4.41 -10.88
C TYR A 98 -1.24 -3.77 -10.11
N THR A 99 -1.88 -2.79 -10.74
CA THR A 99 -3.11 -2.18 -10.23
C THR A 99 -4.24 -2.47 -11.18
N LYS A 100 -5.41 -2.84 -10.64
CA LYS A 100 -6.64 -2.98 -11.41
C LYS A 100 -7.77 -2.28 -10.67
N THR A 101 -8.53 -1.45 -11.38
CA THR A 101 -9.79 -0.93 -10.85
C THR A 101 -10.89 -1.96 -11.04
N ILE A 102 -11.53 -2.37 -9.96
CA ILE A 102 -12.66 -3.30 -9.95
C ILE A 102 -13.87 -2.70 -9.24
N SER A 103 -15.06 -3.26 -9.48
CA SER A 103 -16.26 -2.85 -8.75
C SER A 103 -16.21 -3.33 -7.29
N ARG A 104 -16.96 -2.68 -6.40
CA ARG A 104 -17.08 -3.14 -5.00
C ARG A 104 -17.60 -4.58 -4.92
N ALA A 105 -18.64 -4.91 -5.68
CA ALA A 105 -19.19 -6.26 -5.73
C ALA A 105 -18.16 -7.31 -6.20
N GLU A 106 -17.31 -6.97 -7.18
CA GLU A 106 -16.21 -7.87 -7.60
C GLU A 106 -15.16 -8.02 -6.49
N ALA A 107 -14.87 -6.95 -5.74
CA ALA A 107 -13.89 -6.98 -4.65
C ALA A 107 -14.36 -7.85 -3.47
N GLU A 108 -15.63 -7.76 -3.10
CA GLU A 108 -16.23 -8.52 -1.99
C GLU A 108 -16.30 -10.03 -2.25
N GLN A 109 -16.43 -10.43 -3.52
CA GLN A 109 -16.53 -11.84 -3.90
C GLN A 109 -15.16 -12.54 -4.00
N LYS A 110 -14.05 -11.79 -4.04
CA LYS A 110 -12.71 -12.35 -4.22
C LYS A 110 -11.96 -12.45 -2.89
N VAL A 111 -11.76 -13.68 -2.43
CA VAL A 111 -10.94 -14.00 -1.24
C VAL A 111 -9.51 -13.47 -1.42
N GLY A 112 -8.98 -12.79 -0.39
CA GLY A 112 -7.61 -12.25 -0.38
C GLY A 112 -7.39 -10.96 -1.19
N VAL A 113 -8.39 -10.47 -1.93
CA VAL A 113 -8.31 -9.17 -2.64
C VAL A 113 -8.43 -7.99 -1.67
N ILE A 114 -9.16 -8.18 -0.57
CA ILE A 114 -9.26 -7.20 0.51
C ILE A 114 -8.56 -7.79 1.72
N LYS A 115 -7.36 -7.28 2.01
CA LYS A 115 -6.54 -7.65 3.19
C LYS A 115 -6.74 -6.70 4.37
N THR A 116 -7.46 -5.62 4.12
CA THR A 116 -7.98 -4.68 5.11
C THR A 116 -9.32 -5.20 5.63
N VAL A 117 -9.67 -4.90 6.88
CA VAL A 117 -11.01 -5.23 7.38
C VAL A 117 -12.06 -4.57 6.48
N ILE A 118 -12.92 -5.38 5.82
CA ILE A 118 -13.90 -4.92 4.80
C ILE A 118 -14.82 -3.80 5.33
N HIS A 119 -15.10 -3.79 6.64
CA HIS A 119 -15.90 -2.75 7.30
C HIS A 119 -15.23 -1.36 7.33
N LEU A 120 -13.94 -1.26 7.05
CA LEU A 120 -13.22 0.03 6.92
C LEU A 120 -13.40 0.66 5.53
N LEU A 121 -13.99 -0.05 4.56
CA LEU A 121 -14.30 0.54 3.25
C LEU A 121 -15.48 1.52 3.39
N PRO A 122 -15.29 2.80 3.05
CA PRO A 122 -16.38 3.77 3.09
C PRO A 122 -17.58 3.30 2.26
N ALA A 123 -18.80 3.52 2.76
CA ALA A 123 -20.03 3.15 2.04
C ALA A 123 -20.17 3.87 0.69
N SER A 124 -19.53 5.04 0.54
CA SER A 124 -19.49 5.82 -0.70
C SER A 124 -18.53 5.27 -1.76
N LEU A 125 -17.72 4.25 -1.45
CA LEU A 125 -16.72 3.69 -2.36
C LEU A 125 -17.34 2.65 -3.30
N ASN A 126 -17.61 3.03 -4.54
CA ASN A 126 -18.20 2.15 -5.56
C ASN A 126 -17.17 1.36 -6.40
N LYS A 127 -15.90 1.79 -6.38
CA LYS A 127 -14.79 1.17 -7.12
C LYS A 127 -13.57 1.04 -6.20
N HIS A 128 -12.86 -0.07 -6.29
CA HIS A 128 -11.65 -0.33 -5.50
C HIS A 128 -10.46 -0.55 -6.44
N VAL A 129 -9.30 0.00 -6.10
CA VAL A 129 -8.04 -0.42 -6.73
C VAL A 129 -7.59 -1.70 -6.04
N ALA A 130 -7.74 -2.84 -6.71
CA ALA A 130 -7.23 -4.10 -6.23
C ALA A 130 -5.79 -4.29 -6.69
N GLU A 131 -4.95 -4.82 -5.81
CA GLU A 131 -3.65 -5.38 -6.15
C GLU A 131 -3.80 -6.90 -6.23
N PRO A 132 -4.07 -7.48 -7.42
CA PRO A 132 -4.25 -8.91 -7.54
C PRO A 132 -2.93 -9.60 -7.21
N THR A 133 -2.89 -10.38 -6.12
CA THR A 133 -1.82 -11.35 -5.87
C THR A 133 -1.95 -12.51 -6.84
N SER A 134 -1.40 -12.38 -8.04
CA SER A 134 -0.94 -13.52 -8.85
C SER A 134 0.02 -13.03 -9.94
N THR A 135 1.30 -13.37 -9.74
CA THR A 135 2.34 -13.64 -10.74
C THR A 135 2.59 -12.58 -11.82
N THR A 136 3.80 -12.01 -11.87
CA THR A 136 4.70 -11.84 -13.07
C THR A 136 5.91 -10.95 -12.68
N ARG A 137 6.67 -10.38 -13.62
CA ARG A 137 8.07 -9.90 -13.65
C ARG A 137 8.30 -8.36 -13.60
N MET A 138 9.08 -7.81 -12.66
CA MET A 138 9.55 -6.40 -12.71
C MET A 138 11.06 -6.38 -12.95
N LYS A 139 11.50 -5.82 -14.08
CA LYS A 139 12.92 -5.47 -14.26
C LYS A 139 13.15 -4.12 -13.57
N LEU A 140 13.73 -4.15 -12.38
CA LEU A 140 14.40 -2.98 -11.82
C LEU A 140 15.55 -2.63 -12.77
N LYS A 141 15.34 -1.64 -13.65
CA LYS A 141 16.47 -0.97 -14.29
C LYS A 141 17.11 -0.11 -13.22
N THR A 142 18.30 -0.49 -12.80
CA THR A 142 19.24 0.43 -12.18
C THR A 142 19.53 1.52 -13.21
N PHE A 143 19.21 2.76 -12.86
CA PHE A 143 19.73 3.93 -13.55
C PHE A 143 20.78 4.59 -12.65
N PRO A 144 21.86 5.13 -13.24
CA PRO A 144 23.05 5.58 -12.52
C PRO A 144 22.80 6.79 -11.61
#